data_AF-A0A6B9UNA6-F1
#
_entry.id   AF-A0A6B9UNA6-F1
#
_cell.length_a   1.000
_cell.length_b   1.000
_cell.length_c   1.000
_cell.angle_alpha   90.00
_cell.angle_beta   90.00
_cell.angle_gamma   90.00
#
_symmetry.space_group_name_H-M   'P 1'
#
loop_
_entity.id
_entity.type
_entity.pdbx_description
1 polymer ?
#
loop_
_entity_poly.entity_id
_entity_poly.type
_entity_poly.pdbx_seq_one_letter_code
_entity_poly.pdbx_strand_id
1 'polypeptide(L)' 'MTEGENSGSVEFQVLHFTSKIRRLTSHLELHKRDFLSQRGLRRILGKRQRLLTYLSKKKKVRYKKLIDQLNTRESKTR' A
#
# COMPACT_ATOMS: atom_id res chain seq x y z
N MET A 1 0.47 16.93 -17.68
CA MET A 1 1.13 15.94 -16.79
C MET A 1 1.26 16.62 -15.42
N THR A 2 0.37 16.32 -14.46
CA THR A 2 0.36 16.99 -13.15
C THR A 2 1.24 16.25 -12.16
N GLU A 3 2.55 16.52 -12.22
CA GLU A 3 3.50 16.21 -11.15
C GLU A 3 3.29 17.21 -10.01
N GLY A 4 2.79 16.77 -8.85
CA GLY A 4 2.93 17.54 -7.60
C GLY A 4 1.72 17.61 -6.67
N GLU A 5 0.48 17.54 -7.16
CA GLU A 5 -0.63 18.09 -6.35
C GLU A 5 -1.24 17.18 -5.28
N ASN A 6 -0.76 15.94 -5.10
CA ASN A 6 -1.46 15.01 -4.21
C ASN A 6 -0.54 14.14 -3.33
N SER A 7 0.67 14.61 -2.99
CA SER A 7 1.58 13.94 -2.04
C SER A 7 0.92 13.65 -0.68
N GLY A 8 -0.08 14.45 -0.27
CA GLY A 8 -0.87 14.27 0.94
C GLY A 8 -2.11 13.37 0.78
N SER A 9 -2.48 12.98 -0.45
CA SER A 9 -3.67 12.18 -0.69
C SER A 9 -3.48 10.74 -0.20
N VAL A 10 -4.54 10.16 0.36
CA VAL A 10 -4.52 8.77 0.82
C VAL A 10 -4.24 7.80 -0.34
N GLU A 11 -4.69 8.13 -1.54
CA GLU A 11 -4.47 7.33 -2.76
C GLU A 11 -2.98 7.28 -3.14
N PHE A 12 -2.33 8.45 -3.20
CA PHE A 12 -0.89 8.52 -3.47
C PHE A 12 -0.08 7.76 -2.43
N GLN A 13 -0.40 7.90 -1.14
CA GLN A 13 0.29 7.17 -0.07
C GLN A 13 0.14 5.66 -0.22
N VAL A 14 -1.05 5.17 -0.58
CA VAL A 14 -1.29 3.73 -0.81
C VAL A 14 -0.52 3.24 -2.04
N LEU A 15 -0.48 4.01 -3.13
CA LEU A 15 0.31 3.71 -4.33
C LEU A 15 1.80 3.63 -4.00
N HIS A 16 2.32 4.64 -3.30
CA HIS A 16 3.72 4.69 -2.86
C HIS A 16 4.09 3.49 -1.98
N PHE A 17 3.26 3.16 -0.98
CA PHE A 17 3.48 1.97 -0.15
C PHE A 17 3.41 0.68 -0.95
N THR A 18 2.52 0.58 -1.94
CA THR A 18 2.42 -0.61 -2.80
C THR A 18 3.68 -0.81 -3.64
N SER A 19 4.21 0.27 -4.25
CA SER A 19 5.49 0.21 -4.97
C SER A 19 6.64 -0.21 -4.05
N LYS A 20 6.72 0.38 -2.86
CA LYS A 20 7.75 0.04 -1.86
C LYS A 20 7.66 -1.39 -1.36
N ILE A 21 6.44 -1.91 -1.15
CA ILE A 21 6.20 -3.31 -0.79
C ILE A 21 6.72 -4.23 -1.90
N ARG A 22 6.35 -3.99 -3.16
CA ARG A 22 6.81 -4.82 -4.30
C ARG A 22 8.35 -4.89 -4.36
N ARG A 23 9.01 -3.74 -4.27
CA ARG A 23 10.49 -3.67 -4.29
C ARG A 23 11.12 -4.40 -3.10
N LEU A 24 10.60 -4.23 -1.89
CA LEU A 24 11.11 -4.91 -0.69
C LEU A 24 10.84 -6.41 -0.72
N THR A 25 9.71 -6.85 -1.26
CA THR A 25 9.40 -8.27 -1.44
C THR A 25 10.45 -8.94 -2.33
N SER A 26 10.74 -8.37 -3.51
CA SER A 26 11.79 -8.92 -4.39
C SER A 26 13.18 -8.90 -3.75
N HIS A 27 13.51 -7.87 -2.96
CA HIS A 27 14.77 -7.85 -2.21
C HIS A 27 14.86 -8.98 -1.17
N LEU A 28 13.76 -9.24 -0.44
CA LEU A 28 13.71 -10.26 0.59
C LEU A 28 13.65 -11.70 0.05
N GLU A 29 13.21 -11.88 -1.20
CA GLU A 29 13.31 -13.18 -1.90
C GLU A 29 14.78 -13.61 -2.05
N LEU A 30 15.67 -12.65 -2.34
CA LEU A 30 17.11 -12.86 -2.42
C LEU A 30 17.77 -12.88 -1.02
N HIS A 31 17.34 -12.00 -0.12
CA HIS A 31 17.93 -11.82 1.21
C HIS A 31 17.01 -12.29 2.34
N LYS A 32 16.70 -13.59 2.37
CA LYS A 32 15.73 -14.19 3.31
C LYS A 32 16.08 -14.00 4.80
N ARG A 33 17.36 -13.78 5.12
CA ARG A 33 17.85 -13.57 6.50
C ARG A 33 17.85 -12.10 6.95
N ASP A 34 17.43 -11.15 6.09
CA ASP A 34 17.30 -9.75 6.50
C ASP A 34 16.00 -9.52 7.31
N PHE A 35 16.08 -9.83 8.60
CA PHE A 35 14.96 -9.68 9.54
C PHE A 35 14.62 -8.22 9.83
N LEU A 36 15.57 -7.30 9.69
CA LEU A 36 15.35 -5.87 9.91
C LEU A 36 14.47 -5.30 8.81
N SER A 37 14.78 -5.62 7.54
CA SER A 37 13.97 -5.23 6.39
C SER A 37 12.60 -5.90 6.40
N GLN A 38 12.50 -7.18 6.80
CA GLN A 38 11.19 -7.85 7.01
C GLN A 38 10.33 -7.13 8.05
N ARG A 39 10.92 -6.69 9.17
CA ARG A 39 10.21 -5.90 10.18
C ARG A 39 9.73 -4.56 9.62
N GLY A 40 10.55 -3.89 8.81
CA GLY A 40 10.19 -2.67 8.09
C GLY A 40 9.02 -2.90 7.12
N LEU A 41 9.07 -3.98 6.34
CA LEU A 41 8.02 -4.36 5.41
C LEU A 41 6.68 -4.57 6.13
N ARG A 42 6.67 -5.32 7.24
CA ARG A 42 5.46 -5.53 8.06
C ARG A 42 4.84 -4.21 8.54
N ARG A 43 5.68 -3.25 8.96
CA ARG A 43 5.19 -1.91 9.37
C ARG A 43 4.54 -1.15 8.21
N ILE A 44 5.14 -1.19 7.02
CA ILE A 44 4.58 -0.55 5.81
C ILE A 44 3.25 -1.19 5.42
N LEU A 45 3.17 -2.52 5.49
CA LEU A 45 1.96 -3.29 5.16
C LEU A 45 0.81 -2.92 6.11
N GLY A 46 1.09 -2.80 7.41
CA GLY A 46 0.12 -2.33 8.40
C GLY A 46 -0.34 -0.89 8.18
N LYS A 47 0.58 0.03 7.84
CA LYS A 47 0.22 1.43 7.48
C LYS A 47 -0.70 1.48 6.26
N ARG A 48 -0.38 0.74 5.20
CA ARG A 48 -1.21 0.64 4.00
C ARG A 48 -2.61 0.11 4.32
N GLN A 49 -2.71 -0.94 5.14
CA GLN A 49 -3.99 -1.49 5.55
C GLN A 49 -4.86 -0.48 6.29
N ARG A 50 -4.28 0.28 7.24
CA ARG A 50 -5.02 1.33 7.98
C ARG A 50 -5.55 2.43 7.05
N LEU A 51 -4.75 2.86 6.08
CA LEU A 51 -5.17 3.85 5.08
C LEU A 51 -6.32 3.33 4.19
N LEU A 52 -6.25 2.07 3.76
CA LEU A 52 -7.31 1.43 2.98
C LEU A 52 -8.60 1.31 3.80
N THR A 53 -8.52 0.90 5.06
CA THR A 53 -9.68 0.84 5.97
C THR A 53 -10.28 2.23 6.18
N TYR A 54 -9.45 3.26 6.38
CA TYR A 54 -9.91 4.65 6.50
C TYR A 54 -10.65 5.12 5.22
N LEU A 55 -10.07 4.85 4.05
CA LEU A 55 -10.65 5.26 2.77
C LEU A 55 -11.94 4.49 2.47
N SER A 56 -12.02 3.21 2.80
CA SER A 56 -13.23 2.39 2.70
C SER A 56 -14.39 2.95 3.53
N LYS A 57 -14.10 3.37 4.78
CA LYS A 57 -15.10 4.00 5.67
C LYS A 57 -15.56 5.37 5.16
N LYS A 58 -14.64 6.19 4.65
CA LYS A 58 -14.96 7.58 4.27
C LYS A 58 -15.53 7.72 2.86
N LYS A 59 -14.98 6.99 1.87
CA LYS A 59 -15.32 7.13 0.44
C LYS A 59 -15.20 5.80 -0.30
N LYS A 60 -16.25 4.97 -0.25
CA LYS A 60 -16.33 3.67 -0.92
C LYS A 60 -16.02 3.71 -2.43
N VAL A 61 -16.47 4.75 -3.14
CA VAL A 61 -16.22 4.90 -4.59
C VAL A 61 -14.72 5.06 -4.89
N ARG A 62 -14.01 5.88 -4.10
CA ARG A 62 -12.56 6.06 -4.25
C ARG A 62 -11.80 4.78 -3.88
N TYR A 63 -12.27 4.08 -2.84
CA TYR A 63 -11.72 2.79 -2.45
C TYR A 63 -11.80 1.75 -3.57
N LYS A 64 -12.97 1.60 -4.18
CA LYS A 64 -13.17 0.65 -5.29
C LYS A 64 -12.23 0.98 -6.47
N LYS A 65 -12.21 2.25 -6.91
CA LYS A 65 -11.30 2.70 -7.97
C LYS A 65 -9.83 2.43 -7.65
N LEU A 66 -9.41 2.67 -6.41
CA LEU A 66 -8.02 2.45 -5.97
C LEU A 66 -7.66 0.96 -5.92
N ILE A 67 -8.55 0.09 -5.45
CA ILE A 67 -8.34 -1.36 -5.44
C ILE A 67 -8.28 -1.90 -6.87
N ASP A 68 -9.18 -1.45 -7.76
CA ASP A 68 -9.20 -1.81 -9.17
C ASP A 68 -7.88 -1.41 -9.85
N GLN A 69 -7.39 -0.19 -9.60
CA GLN A 69 -6.10 0.28 -10.13
C GLN A 69 -4.90 -0.54 -9.64
N LEU A 70 -4.94 -0.98 -8.39
CA LEU A 70 -3.82 -1.71 -7.78
C LEU A 70 -3.84 -3.21 -8.11
N ASN A 71 -4.88 -3.72 -8.79
CA ASN A 71 -5.11 -5.14 -9.08
C ASN A 71 -4.86 -6.05 -7.86
N THR A 72 -5.02 -5.51 -6.65
CA THR A 72 -4.68 -6.24 -5.43
C THR A 72 -5.96 -6.89 -4.93
N ARG A 73 -5.95 -8.23 -4.78
CA ARG A 73 -7.08 -9.01 -4.24
C ARG A 73 -7.68 -8.28 -3.04
N GLU A 74 -8.99 -8.00 -3.12
CA GLU A 74 -9.75 -7.32 -2.08
C GLU A 74 -9.30 -7.81 -0.71
N SER A 75 -8.68 -6.92 0.08
CA SER A 75 -8.32 -7.27 1.45
C SER A 75 -9.62 -7.62 2.17
N LYS A 76 -9.83 -8.91 2.46
CA LYS A 76 -10.98 -9.40 3.22
C LYS A 76 -11.11 -8.53 4.46
N THR A 77 -12.11 -7.65 4.45
CA THR A 77 -12.53 -6.93 5.63
C THR A 77 -13.30 -7.98 6.42
N ARG A 78 -12.64 -8.59 7.42
CA ARG A 78 -13.30 -9.49 8.37
C ARG A 78 -13.82 -8.67 9.54
#